data_AF-A0A270BJF5-F1
#
_entry.id   AF-A0A270BJF5-F1
#
_cell.length_a   1.000
_cell.length_b   1.000
_cell.length_c   1.000
_cell.angle_alpha   90.00
_cell.angle_beta   90.00
_cell.angle_gamma   90.00
#
_symmetry.space_group_name_H-M   'P 1'
#
loop_
_entity.id
_entity.type
_entity.pdbx_description
1 polymer ?
#
loop_
_entity_poly.entity_id
_entity_poly.type
_entity_poly.pdbx_seq_one_letter_code
_entity_poly.pdbx_strand_id
1 'polypeptide(L)'
;MIRALTLSLASALLLAGTPAAARGDRDRDQDNLREAAAQGQVIPLGKLIAEVRSRAPYSDMTYLGGPQFDARRMIYALKFMDGSQVVIVYVDARTGRIVGRRP
;
A
#
# COMPACT_ATOMS: atom_id res chain seq x y z
N MET A 1 -4.16 51.00 45.72
CA MET A 1 -2.77 50.94 45.21
C MET A 1 -2.23 49.54 45.45
N ILE A 2 -1.35 49.06 44.56
CA ILE A 2 -0.58 47.79 44.56
C ILE A 2 -0.98 46.78 43.47
N ARG A 3 -0.30 47.00 42.32
CA ARG A 3 0.49 46.10 41.47
C ARG A 3 -0.16 44.95 40.69
N ALA A 4 0.18 45.01 39.39
CA ALA A 4 -0.09 44.09 38.30
C ALA A 4 0.40 42.66 38.53
N LEU A 5 -0.33 41.72 37.92
CA LEU A 5 0.26 40.48 37.43
C LEU A 5 -0.33 40.17 36.05
N THR A 6 0.44 40.52 35.03
CA THR A 6 0.28 40.05 33.66
C THR A 6 0.43 38.53 33.64
N LEU A 7 -0.59 37.79 33.19
CA LEU A 7 -0.44 36.37 32.89
C LEU A 7 -0.54 36.14 31.38
N SER A 8 0.51 35.52 30.88
CA SER A 8 0.92 35.44 29.48
C SER A 8 0.00 34.61 28.60
N LEU A 9 -0.12 35.08 27.37
CA LEU A 9 -0.67 34.44 26.19
C LEU A 9 0.08 33.13 25.90
N ALA A 10 -0.59 31.98 25.91
CA ALA A 10 -0.04 30.71 25.44
C ALA A 10 -0.86 30.22 24.23
N SER A 11 -0.38 30.59 23.05
CA SER A 11 -0.87 30.12 21.76
C SER A 11 -0.63 28.62 21.62
N ALA A 12 -1.70 27.83 21.60
CA ALA A 12 -1.64 26.43 21.19
C ALA A 12 -1.52 26.37 19.66
N LEU A 13 -0.29 26.30 19.13
CA LEU A 13 -0.05 25.88 17.75
C LEU A 13 -0.43 24.39 17.63
N LEU A 14 -1.60 24.13 17.08
CA LEU A 14 -1.95 22.81 16.55
C LEU A 14 -1.04 22.53 15.36
N LEU A 15 -0.03 21.69 15.56
CA LEU A 15 0.77 21.11 14.49
C LEU A 15 -0.13 20.21 13.62
N ALA A 16 -0.63 20.77 12.53
CA ALA A 16 -1.15 20.01 11.41
C ALA A 16 0.02 19.27 10.73
N GLY A 17 0.36 18.09 11.25
CA GLY A 17 1.30 17.18 10.60
C GLY A 17 0.71 16.69 9.29
N THR A 18 1.23 17.17 8.17
CA THR A 18 0.79 16.79 6.82
C THR A 18 1.34 15.40 6.45
N PRO A 19 0.51 14.38 6.17
CA PRO A 19 1.00 13.09 5.71
C PRO A 19 1.22 13.14 4.19
N ALA A 20 2.13 13.99 3.72
CA ALA A 20 2.38 14.16 2.28
C ALA A 20 3.54 13.28 1.77
N ALA A 21 4.57 13.04 2.59
CA ALA A 21 5.78 12.33 2.15
C ALA A 21 5.52 10.83 1.86
N ALA A 22 4.70 10.16 2.68
CA ALA A 22 4.47 8.71 2.55
C ALA A 22 3.62 8.30 1.34
N ARG A 23 2.96 9.25 0.66
CA ARG A 23 2.18 9.00 -0.56
C ARG A 23 3.04 9.12 -1.81
N GLY A 24 3.92 10.13 -1.87
CA GLY A 24 4.81 10.36 -3.00
C GLY A 24 5.78 9.20 -3.28
N ASP A 25 6.33 8.58 -2.23
CA ASP A 25 7.24 7.44 -2.42
C ASP A 25 6.54 6.20 -2.98
N ARG A 26 5.30 5.91 -2.53
CA ARG A 26 4.53 4.76 -3.03
C ARG A 26 4.13 4.90 -4.49
N ASP A 27 3.72 6.11 -4.88
CA ASP A 27 3.32 6.38 -6.26
C ASP A 27 4.55 6.24 -7.19
N ARG A 28 5.71 6.76 -6.76
CA ARG A 28 6.99 6.60 -7.48
C ARG A 28 7.41 5.14 -7.62
N ASP A 29 7.30 4.34 -6.56
CA ASP A 29 7.64 2.91 -6.61
C ASP A 29 6.75 2.14 -7.59
N GLN A 30 5.46 2.48 -7.68
CA GLN A 30 4.55 1.88 -8.65
C GLN A 30 4.85 2.30 -10.08
N ASP A 31 5.18 3.56 -10.32
CA ASP A 31 5.54 4.07 -11.65
C ASP A 31 6.81 3.37 -12.17
N ASN A 32 7.83 3.25 -11.34
CA ASN A 32 9.05 2.50 -11.65
C ASN A 32 8.75 1.04 -12.02
N LEU A 33 7.74 0.40 -11.40
CA LEU A 33 7.36 -0.97 -11.77
C LEU A 33 6.59 -1.06 -13.06
N ARG A 34 5.80 -0.03 -13.42
CA ARG A 34 5.17 0.00 -14.74
C ARG A 34 6.24 0.07 -15.83
N GLU A 35 7.28 0.88 -15.62
CA GLU A 35 8.43 0.95 -16.52
C GLU A 35 9.20 -0.38 -16.57
N ALA A 36 9.51 -0.98 -15.42
CA ALA A 36 10.17 -2.29 -15.36
C ALA A 36 9.34 -3.38 -16.05
N ALA A 37 8.01 -3.34 -15.94
CA ALA A 37 7.10 -4.25 -16.64
C ALA A 37 7.12 -4.01 -18.15
N ALA A 38 7.13 -2.74 -18.59
CA ALA A 38 7.26 -2.37 -20.00
C ALA A 38 8.59 -2.86 -20.60
N GLN A 39 9.65 -2.93 -19.79
CA GLN A 39 10.96 -3.47 -20.16
C GLN A 39 11.06 -5.01 -19.98
N GLY A 40 9.98 -5.68 -19.56
CA GLY A 40 9.94 -7.14 -19.39
C GLY A 40 10.68 -7.69 -18.17
N GLN A 41 11.07 -6.84 -17.22
CA GLN A 41 11.81 -7.23 -16.02
C GLN A 41 10.91 -7.80 -14.91
N VAL A 42 9.63 -7.42 -14.91
CA VAL A 42 8.60 -7.89 -13.96
C VAL A 42 7.30 -8.18 -14.69
N ILE A 43 6.43 -8.99 -14.08
CA ILE A 43 5.10 -9.23 -14.63
C ILE A 43 4.25 -7.97 -14.44
N PRO A 44 3.53 -7.50 -15.48
CA PRO A 44 2.63 -6.36 -15.34
C PRO A 44 1.61 -6.58 -14.21
N LEU A 45 1.44 -5.58 -13.34
CA LEU A 45 0.55 -5.68 -12.17
C LEU A 45 -0.87 -6.16 -12.52
N GLY A 46 -1.44 -5.69 -13.63
CA GLY A 46 -2.77 -6.12 -14.09
C GLY A 46 -2.83 -7.62 -14.41
N LYS A 47 -1.79 -8.17 -15.06
CA LYS A 47 -1.63 -9.60 -15.34
C LYS A 47 -1.54 -10.41 -14.05
N LEU A 48 -0.75 -9.91 -13.10
CA LEU A 48 -0.55 -10.49 -11.77
C LEU A 48 -1.87 -10.59 -10.99
N ILE A 49 -2.64 -9.50 -10.95
CA ILE A 49 -3.96 -9.47 -10.32
C ILE A 49 -4.91 -10.45 -11.00
N ALA A 50 -4.93 -10.50 -12.34
CA ALA A 50 -5.79 -11.40 -13.08
C ALA A 50 -5.46 -12.87 -12.80
N GLU A 51 -4.17 -13.24 -12.78
CA GLU A 51 -3.74 -14.61 -12.46
C GLU A 51 -4.06 -15.02 -11.03
N VAL A 52 -3.92 -14.12 -10.05
CA VAL A 52 -4.25 -14.47 -8.66
C VAL A 52 -5.76 -14.64 -8.54
N ARG A 53 -6.56 -13.75 -9.14
CA ARG A 53 -8.03 -13.81 -9.13
C ARG A 53 -8.61 -15.03 -9.84
N SER A 54 -7.87 -15.70 -10.74
CA SER A 54 -8.34 -16.91 -11.40
C SER A 54 -8.03 -18.20 -10.64
N ARG A 55 -7.20 -18.13 -9.59
CA ARG A 55 -6.76 -19.30 -8.81
C ARG A 55 -7.64 -19.48 -7.58
N ALA A 56 -8.10 -20.71 -7.33
CA ALA A 56 -8.71 -21.05 -6.05
C ALA A 56 -7.67 -20.93 -4.90
N PRO A 57 -8.06 -20.46 -3.69
CA PRO A 57 -9.41 -20.03 -3.30
C PRO A 57 -9.73 -18.55 -3.61
N TYR A 58 -8.81 -17.81 -4.23
CA TYR A 58 -8.94 -16.36 -4.44
C TYR A 58 -9.98 -15.99 -5.50
N SER A 59 -10.36 -16.94 -6.37
CA SER A 59 -11.47 -16.80 -7.32
C SER A 59 -12.82 -16.57 -6.64
N ASP A 60 -12.98 -17.03 -5.40
CA ASP A 60 -14.21 -16.86 -4.61
C ASP A 60 -14.17 -15.59 -3.74
N MET A 61 -13.04 -14.86 -3.76
CA MET A 61 -12.80 -13.67 -2.96
C MET A 61 -12.92 -12.38 -3.79
N THR A 62 -13.28 -11.28 -3.13
CA THR A 62 -13.37 -9.97 -3.79
C THR A 62 -12.06 -9.21 -3.68
N TYR A 63 -11.38 -8.93 -4.79
CA TYR A 63 -10.19 -8.07 -4.78
C TYR A 63 -10.56 -6.61 -4.44
N LEU A 64 -9.89 -6.04 -3.44
CA LEU A 64 -10.21 -4.71 -2.89
C LEU A 64 -9.44 -3.56 -3.53
N GLY A 65 -8.53 -3.85 -4.46
CA GLY A 65 -7.65 -2.83 -5.04
C GLY A 65 -6.55 -2.37 -4.08
N GLY A 66 -5.92 -1.24 -4.44
CA GLY A 66 -4.85 -0.61 -3.67
C GLY A 66 -3.67 -1.55 -3.35
N PRO A 67 -3.06 -2.21 -4.37
CA PRO A 67 -1.93 -3.10 -4.14
C PRO A 67 -0.76 -2.30 -3.58
N GLN A 68 -0.07 -2.89 -2.60
CA GLN A 68 1.15 -2.31 -2.05
C GLN A 68 2.35 -3.07 -2.58
N PHE A 69 3.42 -2.36 -2.89
CA PHE A 69 4.65 -2.95 -3.39
C PHE A 69 5.78 -2.75 -2.39
N ASP A 70 6.53 -3.82 -2.14
CA ASP A 70 7.78 -3.80 -1.38
C ASP A 70 8.95 -3.99 -2.35
N ALA A 71 9.65 -2.91 -2.68
CA ALA A 71 10.76 -2.90 -3.62
C ALA A 71 11.96 -3.70 -3.14
N ARG A 72 12.19 -3.78 -1.83
CA ARG A 72 13.33 -4.54 -1.28
C ARG A 72 13.12 -6.04 -1.46
N ARG A 73 11.87 -6.50 -1.35
CA ARG A 73 11.51 -7.92 -1.44
C ARG A 73 10.97 -8.33 -2.82
N MET A 74 10.67 -7.36 -3.69
CA MET A 74 9.98 -7.57 -4.96
C MET A 74 8.63 -8.28 -4.79
N ILE A 75 7.85 -7.85 -3.78
CA ILE A 75 6.58 -8.48 -3.43
C ILE A 75 5.44 -7.48 -3.56
N TYR A 76 4.35 -7.89 -4.20
CA TYR A 76 3.05 -7.25 -4.10
C TYR A 76 2.24 -7.83 -2.95
N ALA A 77 1.61 -6.95 -2.18
CA ALA A 77 0.56 -7.28 -1.23
C ALA A 77 -0.79 -6.90 -1.82
N LEU A 78 -1.55 -7.92 -2.23
CA LEU A 78 -2.87 -7.81 -2.81
C LEU A 78 -3.93 -8.05 -1.73
N LYS A 79 -4.94 -7.19 -1.64
CA LYS A 79 -5.99 -7.29 -0.62
C LYS A 79 -7.24 -7.93 -1.21
N PHE A 80 -7.76 -8.92 -0.54
CA PHE A 80 -8.99 -9.64 -0.89
C PHE A 80 -9.95 -9.62 0.29
N MET A 81 -11.25 -9.66 0.00
CA MET A 81 -12.31 -9.91 0.96
C MET A 81 -12.79 -11.34 0.81
N ASP A 82 -12.68 -12.11 1.90
CA ASP A 82 -13.21 -13.45 2.05
C ASP A 82 -14.35 -13.40 3.08
N GLY A 83 -15.59 -13.35 2.60
CA GLY A 83 -16.76 -13.04 3.43
C GLY A 83 -16.63 -11.66 4.10
N SER A 84 -16.39 -11.64 5.41
CA SER A 84 -16.17 -10.44 6.23
C SER A 84 -14.71 -10.21 6.63
N GLN A 85 -13.79 -11.06 6.15
CA GLN A 85 -12.37 -11.02 6.50
C GLN A 85 -11.52 -10.47 5.36
N VAL A 86 -10.59 -9.57 5.68
CA VAL A 86 -9.59 -9.09 4.71
C VAL A 86 -8.38 -10.01 4.70
N VAL A 87 -8.14 -10.68 3.59
CA VAL A 87 -6.95 -11.51 3.37
C VAL A 87 -5.93 -10.74 2.53
N ILE A 88 -4.69 -10.66 3.01
CA ILE A 88 -3.56 -10.11 2.27
C ILE A 88 -2.78 -11.25 1.61
N VAL A 89 -2.68 -11.23 0.29
CA VAL A 89 -1.96 -12.20 -0.53
C VAL A 89 -0.64 -11.60 -0.97
N TYR A 90 0.46 -12.31 -0.70
CA TYR A 90 1.80 -11.89 -1.07
C TYR A 90 2.24 -12.59 -2.35
N VAL A 91 2.64 -11.81 -3.36
CA VAL A 91 2.96 -12.32 -4.68
C VAL A 91 4.30 -11.76 -5.16
N ASP A 92 5.16 -12.64 -5.63
CA ASP A 92 6.44 -12.27 -6.23
C ASP A 92 6.21 -11.53 -7.55
N ALA A 93 6.77 -10.32 -7.68
CA ALA A 93 6.54 -9.45 -8.83
C ALA A 93 7.22 -9.94 -10.12
N ARG A 94 8.25 -10.78 -10.01
CA ARG A 94 9.02 -11.28 -11.16
C ARG A 94 8.38 -12.53 -11.75
N THR A 95 7.80 -13.37 -10.90
CA THR A 95 7.35 -14.72 -11.27
C THR A 95 5.84 -14.91 -11.19
N GLY A 96 5.11 -14.04 -10.49
CA GLY A 96 3.68 -14.21 -10.27
C GLY A 96 3.35 -15.27 -9.21
N ARG A 97 4.37 -15.85 -8.58
CA ARG A 97 4.19 -16.90 -7.57
C ARG A 97 3.66 -16.31 -6.27
N ILE A 98 2.62 -16.93 -5.72
CA ILE A 98 2.13 -16.61 -4.38
C ILE A 98 3.14 -17.14 -3.36
N VAL A 99 3.69 -16.24 -2.55
CA VAL A 99 4.74 -16.56 -1.56
C VAL A 99 4.21 -16.57 -0.12
N GLY A 100 2.96 -16.18 0.09
CA GLY A 100 2.30 -16.26 1.38
C GLY A 100 0.93 -15.59 1.38
N ARG A 101 0.22 -15.74 2.49
CA ARG A 101 -1.05 -15.05 2.77
C ARG A 101 -1.17 -14.75 4.26
N ARG A 102 -1.95 -13.73 4.61
CA ARG A 102 -2.32 -13.41 5.99
C ARG A 102 -3.81 -13.07 6.06
N PRO A 103 -4.58 -13.67 6.98
CA PRO A 103 -5.97 -13.34 7.23
C PRO A 103 -6.14 -12.04 8.04
#